data_AF-A0A6P5XUV8-F1
#
_entry.id   AF-A0A6P5XUV8-F1
#
_cell.length_a   1.000
_cell.length_b   1.000
_cell.length_c   1.000
_cell.angle_alpha   90.00
_cell.angle_beta   90.00
_cell.angle_gamma   90.00
#
_symmetry.space_group_name_H-M   'P 1'
#
loop_
_entity.id
_entity.type
_entity.pdbx_description
1 polymer ?
#
loop_
_entity_poly.entity_id
_entity_poly.type
_entity_poly.pdbx_seq_one_letter_code
_entity_poly.pdbx_strand_id
1 'polypeptide(L)'
;MDLSPFKQDIDELILEFVQSELTTLNDMKRVWLSRKFSYIYEASPSTNLAFFMQSLYAHTIGYMVNVDSLSHRLGALYCLYCLYETQPFKPAFKIYLSLGELKKLKSLVAEAKEMGIKVVSTLVKKMLEKNMFLFGFVDLNEGSVSETINSLTKLQDARIQVAYEKLFTDTEIEQYLHMDLGMEVDLNMIKKMSTEYAVAKKQAIEEAREVVDVRNIKHISENTESLSEIVEKIDENWNNQREAFYQRTGMNQKLAEEEQLQENERENNVADEVLQLLYQHD
;
A
#
# COMPACT_ATOMS: atom_id res chain seq x y z
N MET A 1 -16.01 14.33 -13.24
CA MET A 1 -15.45 15.70 -13.34
C MET A 1 -15.52 16.11 -14.79
N ASP A 2 -16.08 17.28 -15.10
CA ASP A 2 -16.02 17.80 -16.46
C ASP A 2 -14.63 18.40 -16.70
N LEU A 3 -13.92 17.85 -17.68
CA LEU A 3 -12.56 18.26 -18.04
C LEU A 3 -12.54 19.15 -19.29
N SER A 4 -13.70 19.41 -19.89
CA SER A 4 -13.83 20.17 -21.14
C SER A 4 -13.21 21.57 -21.06
N PRO A 5 -13.36 22.35 -19.97
CA PRO A 5 -12.71 23.66 -19.86
C PRO A 5 -11.18 23.59 -19.92
N PHE A 6 -10.59 22.61 -19.23
CA PHE A 6 -9.13 22.42 -19.21
C PHE A 6 -8.58 22.02 -20.57
N LYS A 7 -9.33 21.18 -21.30
CA LYS A 7 -9.00 20.79 -22.67
C LYS A 7 -9.05 21.99 -23.60
N GLN A 8 -10.09 22.81 -23.48
CA GLN A 8 -10.21 24.05 -24.24
C GLN A 8 -9.06 25.02 -23.95
N ASP A 9 -8.67 25.17 -22.68
CA ASP A 9 -7.52 26.02 -22.31
C ASP A 9 -6.24 25.52 -22.98
N ILE A 10 -5.99 24.21 -23.01
CA ILE A 10 -4.86 23.60 -23.72
C ILE A 10 -4.97 23.83 -25.24
N ASP A 11 -6.16 23.66 -25.81
CA ASP A 11 -6.43 23.87 -27.24
C ASP A 11 -6.06 25.31 -27.64
N GLU A 12 -6.55 26.29 -26.89
CA GLU A 12 -6.28 27.70 -27.13
C GLU A 12 -4.79 28.05 -26.97
N LEU A 13 -4.12 27.47 -25.97
CA LEU A 13 -2.69 27.66 -25.75
C LEU A 13 -1.87 27.14 -26.94
N ILE A 14 -2.18 25.94 -27.43
CA ILE A 14 -1.49 25.34 -28.58
C ILE A 14 -1.82 26.10 -29.86
N LEU A 15 -3.08 26.51 -30.06
CA LEU A 15 -3.50 27.30 -31.21
C LEU A 15 -2.78 28.65 -31.27
N GLU A 16 -2.63 29.36 -30.15
CA GLU A 16 -1.89 30.63 -30.10
C GLU A 16 -0.41 30.45 -30.48
N PHE A 17 0.21 29.37 -29.99
CA PHE A 17 1.58 29.01 -30.36
C PHE A 17 1.70 28.77 -31.87
N VAL A 18 0.76 28.05 -32.46
CA VAL A 18 0.75 27.75 -33.90
C VAL A 18 0.47 28.99 -34.76
N GLN A 19 -0.54 29.78 -34.40
CA GLN A 19 -0.96 30.97 -35.16
C GLN A 19 0.14 32.04 -35.23
N SER A 20 1.00 32.08 -34.22
CA SER A 20 2.13 32.99 -34.17
C SER A 20 3.36 32.48 -34.94
N GLU A 21 3.24 31.37 -35.69
CA GLU A 21 4.31 30.68 -36.44
C GLU A 21 5.54 30.34 -35.58
N LEU A 22 5.31 30.12 -34.28
CA LEU A 22 6.37 29.87 -33.31
C LEU A 22 6.84 28.43 -33.40
N THR A 23 8.15 28.20 -33.24
CA THR A 23 8.76 26.86 -33.41
C THR A 23 9.65 26.45 -32.25
N THR A 24 9.94 27.37 -31.31
CA THR A 24 10.89 27.13 -30.23
C THR A 24 10.21 26.96 -28.87
N LEU A 25 10.88 26.24 -27.97
CA LEU A 25 10.44 26.11 -26.57
C LEU A 25 10.35 27.47 -25.85
N ASN A 26 11.21 28.43 -26.20
CA ASN A 26 11.18 29.76 -25.57
C ASN A 26 9.92 30.53 -25.96
N ASP A 27 9.42 30.31 -27.17
CA ASP A 27 8.19 30.90 -27.63
C ASP A 27 6.99 30.30 -26.89
N MET A 28 6.94 28.97 -26.74
CA MET A 28 5.91 28.33 -25.92
C MET A 28 5.95 28.82 -24.47
N LYS A 29 7.14 28.98 -23.87
CA LYS A 29 7.26 29.56 -22.52
C LYS A 29 6.72 30.98 -22.45
N ARG A 30 6.90 31.79 -23.51
CA ARG A 30 6.35 33.15 -23.56
C ARG A 30 4.82 33.13 -23.58
N VAL A 31 4.22 32.27 -24.42
CA VAL A 31 2.76 32.08 -24.50
C VAL A 31 2.21 31.53 -23.16
N TRP A 32 2.92 30.58 -22.55
CA TRP A 32 2.57 30.05 -21.23
C TRP A 32 2.52 31.15 -20.17
N LEU A 33 3.53 32.02 -20.13
CA LEU A 33 3.62 33.11 -19.16
C LEU A 33 2.62 34.23 -19.45
N SER A 34 2.37 34.59 -20.72
CA SER A 34 1.40 35.64 -21.09
C SER A 34 -0.02 35.25 -20.67
N ARG A 35 -0.39 33.98 -20.85
CA ARG A 35 -1.68 33.43 -20.39
C ARG A 35 -1.73 33.13 -18.89
N LYS A 36 -0.60 33.22 -18.19
CA LYS A 36 -0.46 32.77 -16.81
C LYS A 36 -0.95 31.32 -16.64
N PHE A 37 -0.63 30.46 -17.61
CA PHE A 37 -1.27 29.16 -17.76
C PHE A 37 -1.08 28.21 -16.56
N SER A 38 -0.09 28.46 -15.70
CA SER A 38 0.08 27.71 -14.44
C SER A 38 -1.16 27.78 -13.52
N TYR A 39 -2.06 28.75 -13.68
CA TYR A 39 -3.35 28.77 -12.96
C TYR A 39 -4.27 27.60 -13.29
N ILE A 40 -3.98 26.81 -14.32
CA ILE A 40 -4.70 25.57 -14.64
C ILE A 40 -4.76 24.59 -13.44
N TYR A 41 -3.76 24.64 -12.54
CA TYR A 41 -3.73 23.79 -11.35
C TYR A 41 -4.54 24.32 -10.17
N GLU A 42 -4.83 25.63 -10.11
CA GLU A 42 -5.64 26.19 -9.02
C GLU A 42 -7.10 25.69 -9.09
N ALA A 43 -7.56 25.35 -10.29
CA ALA A 43 -8.86 24.72 -10.51
C ALA A 43 -8.82 23.18 -10.41
N SER A 44 -7.71 22.60 -9.93
CA SER A 44 -7.60 21.14 -9.79
C SER A 44 -8.61 20.58 -8.77
N PRO A 45 -9.09 19.34 -8.96
CA PRO A 45 -10.05 18.75 -8.03
C PRO A 45 -9.37 18.39 -6.70
N SER A 46 -10.14 18.42 -5.61
CA SER A 46 -9.66 17.95 -4.30
C SER A 46 -9.46 16.43 -4.23
N THR A 47 -10.14 15.67 -5.10
CA THR A 47 -10.03 14.21 -5.21
C THR A 47 -9.63 13.80 -6.62
N ASN A 48 -9.01 12.63 -6.75
CA ASN A 48 -8.63 12.05 -8.05
C ASN A 48 -7.66 12.92 -8.89
N LEU A 49 -6.68 13.55 -8.23
CA LEU A 49 -5.63 14.37 -8.85
C LEU A 49 -4.83 13.62 -9.93
N ALA A 50 -4.61 12.32 -9.74
CA ALA A 50 -3.92 11.49 -10.74
C ALA A 50 -4.69 11.45 -12.07
N PHE A 51 -6.01 11.24 -12.02
CA PHE A 51 -6.86 11.28 -13.21
C PHE A 51 -6.85 12.65 -13.88
N PHE A 52 -6.95 13.71 -13.09
CA PHE A 52 -6.86 15.08 -13.59
C PHE A 52 -5.56 15.31 -14.36
N MET A 53 -4.41 15.02 -13.73
CA MET A 53 -3.10 15.22 -14.35
C MET A 53 -2.89 14.36 -15.59
N GLN A 54 -3.24 13.07 -15.54
CA GLN A 54 -3.15 12.21 -16.73
C GLN A 54 -4.08 12.67 -17.85
N SER A 55 -5.24 13.26 -17.53
CA SER A 55 -6.14 13.78 -18.56
C SER A 55 -5.55 14.99 -19.29
N LEU A 56 -4.89 15.91 -18.57
CA LEU A 56 -4.18 17.03 -19.20
C LEU A 56 -3.04 16.53 -20.10
N TYR A 57 -2.27 15.55 -19.62
CA TYR A 57 -1.20 14.94 -20.40
C TYR A 57 -1.73 14.21 -21.64
N ALA A 58 -2.76 13.37 -21.49
CA ALA A 58 -3.36 12.62 -22.59
C ALA A 58 -3.92 13.55 -23.67
N HIS A 59 -4.64 14.61 -23.27
CA HIS A 59 -5.16 15.61 -24.21
C HIS A 59 -4.02 16.28 -25.01
N THR A 60 -2.95 16.67 -24.31
CA THR A 60 -1.77 17.26 -24.95
C THR A 60 -1.06 16.25 -25.87
N ILE A 61 -0.92 15.00 -25.46
CA ILE A 61 -0.33 13.92 -26.26
C ILE A 61 -1.17 13.66 -27.53
N GLY A 62 -2.50 13.81 -27.46
CA GLY A 62 -3.38 13.74 -28.63
C GLY A 62 -2.93 14.65 -29.77
N TYR A 63 -2.58 15.91 -29.46
CA TYR A 63 -2.03 16.85 -30.45
C TYR A 63 -0.64 16.45 -30.95
N MET A 64 0.19 15.88 -30.10
CA MET A 64 1.53 15.42 -30.46
C MET A 64 1.50 14.26 -31.45
N VAL A 65 0.46 13.42 -31.40
CA VAL A 65 0.43 12.12 -32.09
C VAL A 65 -0.51 12.10 -33.31
N ASN A 66 -1.61 12.85 -33.27
CA ASN A 66 -2.70 12.74 -34.25
C ASN A 66 -2.78 13.89 -35.27
N VAL A 67 -1.99 14.96 -35.12
CA VAL A 67 -2.09 16.15 -35.99
C VAL A 67 -0.96 16.18 -37.02
N ASP A 68 -1.30 16.40 -38.29
CA ASP A 68 -0.32 16.37 -39.40
C ASP A 68 0.68 17.54 -39.35
N SER A 69 0.29 18.68 -38.80
CA SER A 69 1.12 19.87 -38.70
C SER A 69 2.27 19.69 -37.70
N LEU A 70 3.51 19.88 -38.16
CA LEU A 70 4.70 19.83 -37.30
C LEU A 70 4.62 20.88 -36.18
N SER A 71 4.17 22.10 -36.46
CA SER A 71 4.05 23.16 -35.45
C SER A 71 3.08 22.79 -34.32
N HIS A 72 1.95 22.13 -34.64
CA HIS A 72 1.04 21.63 -33.62
C HIS A 72 1.69 20.55 -32.75
N ARG A 73 2.37 19.59 -33.38
CA ARG A 73 3.06 18.51 -32.68
C ARG A 73 4.20 19.02 -31.78
N LEU A 74 4.92 20.05 -32.23
CA LEU A 74 5.95 20.73 -31.45
C LEU A 74 5.34 21.53 -30.28
N GLY A 75 4.27 22.29 -30.55
CA GLY A 75 3.53 23.02 -29.52
C GLY A 75 3.03 22.08 -28.42
N ALA A 76 2.45 20.95 -28.80
CA ALA A 76 2.02 19.90 -27.88
C ALA A 76 3.18 19.36 -27.03
N LEU A 77 4.32 19.03 -27.64
CA LEU A 77 5.49 18.55 -26.89
C LEU A 77 5.99 19.58 -25.87
N TYR A 78 6.03 20.86 -26.27
CA TYR A 78 6.46 21.94 -25.38
C TYR A 78 5.45 22.20 -24.26
N CYS A 79 4.16 22.15 -24.57
CA CYS A 79 3.08 22.24 -23.59
C CYS A 79 3.18 21.10 -22.57
N LEU A 80 3.40 19.86 -23.03
CA LEU A 80 3.56 18.68 -22.18
C LEU A 80 4.74 18.84 -21.21
N TYR A 81 5.85 19.36 -21.69
CA TYR A 81 7.01 19.66 -20.85
C TYR A 81 6.70 20.75 -19.81
N CYS A 82 6.02 21.83 -20.21
CA CYS A 82 5.62 22.89 -19.29
C CYS A 82 4.64 22.37 -18.24
N LEU A 83 3.65 21.56 -18.61
CA LEU A 83 2.71 20.94 -17.67
C LEU A 83 3.45 20.12 -16.61
N TYR A 84 4.44 19.32 -17.01
CA TYR A 84 5.21 18.55 -16.03
C TYR A 84 6.06 19.42 -15.09
N GLU A 85 6.79 20.41 -15.61
CA GLU A 85 7.72 21.22 -14.79
C GLU A 85 7.01 22.23 -13.88
N THR A 86 5.78 22.64 -14.22
CA THR A 86 5.03 23.67 -13.47
C THR A 86 4.03 23.10 -12.47
N GLN A 87 3.87 21.78 -12.42
CA GLN A 87 2.91 21.16 -11.52
C GLN A 87 3.24 21.44 -10.03
N PRO A 88 2.24 21.72 -9.18
CA PRO A 88 2.47 22.04 -7.77
C PRO A 88 2.66 20.80 -6.87
N PHE A 89 2.58 19.59 -7.44
CA PHE A 89 2.49 18.34 -6.67
C PHE A 89 3.86 17.76 -6.29
N LYS A 90 3.95 17.21 -5.08
CA LYS A 90 5.12 16.47 -4.57
C LYS A 90 4.66 15.15 -3.94
N PRO A 91 5.08 13.98 -4.47
CA PRO A 91 5.91 13.79 -5.66
C PRO A 91 5.21 14.23 -6.95
N ALA A 92 5.99 14.56 -7.99
CA ALA A 92 5.47 14.96 -9.29
C ALA A 92 4.79 13.77 -9.99
N PHE A 93 3.62 14.00 -10.59
CA PHE A 93 2.95 13.04 -11.44
C PHE A 93 3.74 12.84 -12.73
N LYS A 94 4.11 11.58 -12.99
CA LYS A 94 4.78 11.19 -14.24
C LYS A 94 3.80 11.22 -15.40
N ILE A 95 4.30 11.53 -16.58
CA ILE A 95 3.53 11.49 -17.83
C ILE A 95 3.40 10.03 -18.26
N TYR A 96 2.18 9.49 -18.29
CA TYR A 96 1.94 8.21 -18.93
C TYR A 96 2.16 8.34 -20.44
N LEU A 97 2.92 7.43 -21.03
CA LEU A 97 3.14 7.37 -22.47
C LEU A 97 3.05 5.92 -22.94
N SER A 98 2.18 5.66 -23.90
CA SER A 98 2.01 4.34 -24.48
C SER A 98 3.19 4.00 -25.42
N LEU A 99 3.35 2.71 -25.74
CA LEU A 99 4.35 2.28 -26.72
C LEU A 99 4.05 2.82 -28.14
N GLY A 100 2.78 3.01 -28.49
CA GLY A 100 2.37 3.61 -29.76
C GLY A 100 2.76 5.08 -29.84
N GLU A 101 2.44 5.84 -28.79
CA GLU A 101 2.76 7.26 -28.66
C GLU A 101 4.28 7.48 -28.60
N LEU A 102 5.04 6.58 -27.96
CA LEU A 102 6.49 6.64 -27.93
C LEU A 102 7.12 6.50 -29.33
N LYS A 103 6.59 5.60 -30.17
CA LYS A 103 7.04 5.49 -31.57
C LYS A 103 6.79 6.79 -32.33
N LYS A 104 5.68 7.46 -32.06
CA LYS A 104 5.29 8.72 -32.68
C LYS A 104 6.12 9.91 -32.19
N LEU A 105 6.45 9.93 -30.90
CA LEU A 105 7.45 10.86 -30.34
C LEU A 105 8.82 10.67 -31.00
N LYS A 106 9.25 9.42 -31.22
CA LYS A 106 10.50 9.14 -31.94
C LYS A 106 10.47 9.69 -33.37
N SER A 107 9.37 9.52 -34.12
CA SER A 107 9.25 10.11 -35.45
C SER A 107 9.26 11.64 -35.42
N LEU A 108 8.60 12.26 -34.44
CA LEU A 108 8.63 13.72 -34.26
C LEU A 108 10.04 14.25 -34.03
N VAL A 109 10.84 13.55 -33.21
CA VAL A 109 12.24 13.92 -32.97
C VAL A 109 13.09 13.80 -34.25
N ALA A 110 12.84 12.78 -35.07
CA ALA A 110 13.55 12.60 -36.34
C ALA A 110 13.19 13.72 -37.33
N GLU A 111 11.91 14.01 -37.50
CA GLU A 111 11.42 15.09 -38.38
C GLU A 111 11.91 16.47 -37.92
N ALA A 112 11.88 16.76 -36.63
CA ALA A 112 12.42 18.00 -36.08
C ALA A 112 13.92 18.15 -36.35
N LYS A 113 14.67 17.04 -36.35
CA LYS A 113 16.10 17.03 -36.67
C LYS A 113 16.36 17.31 -38.15
N GLU A 114 15.54 16.76 -39.05
CA GLU A 114 15.59 17.04 -40.49
C GLU A 114 15.31 18.52 -40.78
N MET A 115 14.36 19.12 -40.05
CA MET A 115 14.02 20.55 -40.13
C MET A 115 15.01 21.46 -39.38
N GLY A 116 16.10 20.93 -38.82
CA GLY A 116 17.15 21.70 -38.14
C GLY A 116 16.82 22.17 -36.72
N ILE A 117 15.70 21.74 -36.13
CA ILE A 117 15.24 22.13 -34.79
C ILE A 117 15.91 21.26 -33.72
N LYS A 118 17.17 21.59 -33.38
CA LYS A 118 17.98 20.83 -32.40
C LYS A 118 17.40 20.80 -30.99
N VAL A 119 16.60 21.80 -30.61
CA VAL A 119 16.03 21.96 -29.26
C VAL A 119 15.19 20.75 -28.85
N VAL A 120 14.45 20.17 -29.80
CA VAL A 120 13.53 19.04 -29.55
C VAL A 120 14.29 17.80 -29.06
N SER A 121 15.41 17.46 -29.71
CA SER A 121 16.25 16.32 -29.33
C SER A 121 16.83 16.49 -27.92
N THR A 122 17.33 17.69 -27.61
CA THR A 122 17.87 18.01 -26.28
C THR A 122 16.78 17.98 -25.22
N LEU A 123 15.58 18.46 -25.54
CA LEU A 123 14.44 18.47 -24.62
C LEU A 123 13.99 17.05 -24.27
N VAL A 124 13.74 16.20 -25.27
CA VAL A 124 13.30 14.81 -25.03
C VAL A 124 14.35 14.04 -24.24
N LYS A 125 15.64 14.23 -24.55
CA LYS A 125 16.74 13.64 -23.76
C LYS A 125 16.65 14.06 -22.29
N LYS A 126 16.46 15.35 -22.02
CA LYS A 126 16.30 15.88 -20.65
C LYS A 126 15.07 15.29 -19.94
N MET A 127 13.96 15.12 -20.63
CA MET A 127 12.74 14.53 -20.05
C MET A 127 12.95 13.06 -19.65
N LEU A 128 13.71 12.31 -20.45
CA LEU A 128 14.11 10.93 -20.14
C LEU A 128 15.08 10.88 -18.95
N GLU A 129 16.12 11.71 -18.95
CA GLU A 129 17.11 11.79 -17.86
C GLU A 129 16.46 12.17 -16.51
N LYS A 130 15.43 13.02 -16.53
CA LYS A 130 14.64 13.39 -15.34
C LYS A 130 13.58 12.36 -14.93
N ASN A 131 13.47 11.22 -15.61
CA ASN A 131 12.49 10.17 -15.30
C ASN A 131 11.04 10.70 -15.29
N MET A 132 10.70 11.58 -16.25
CA MET A 132 9.38 12.21 -16.34
C MET A 132 8.29 11.25 -16.81
N PHE A 133 8.65 10.19 -17.53
CA PHE A 133 7.70 9.29 -18.18
C PHE A 133 7.43 8.03 -17.36
N LEU A 134 6.19 7.55 -17.45
CA LEU A 134 5.75 6.22 -17.06
C LEU A 134 5.32 5.49 -18.34
N PHE A 135 6.07 4.48 -18.75
CA PHE A 135 5.76 3.76 -19.99
C PHE A 135 4.71 2.68 -19.75
N GLY A 136 3.73 2.60 -20.64
CA GLY A 136 2.69 1.59 -20.61
C GLY A 136 2.34 1.03 -21.97
N PHE A 137 1.50 -0.01 -21.97
CA PHE A 137 1.06 -0.71 -23.18
C PHE A 137 -0.28 -0.21 -23.74
N VAL A 138 -1.10 0.46 -22.92
CA VAL A 138 -2.48 0.81 -23.25
C VAL A 138 -2.51 2.19 -23.90
N ASP A 139 -3.12 2.31 -25.09
CA ASP A 139 -3.43 3.60 -25.69
C ASP A 139 -4.67 4.19 -25.00
N LEU A 140 -4.50 5.32 -24.31
CA LEU A 140 -5.58 5.99 -23.56
C LEU A 140 -6.50 6.75 -24.52
N ASN A 141 -7.35 6.05 -25.26
CA ASN A 141 -8.44 6.72 -25.99
C ASN A 141 -9.55 7.12 -25.00
N GLU A 142 -10.06 8.35 -25.14
CA GLU A 142 -10.88 9.09 -24.17
C GLU A 142 -12.16 8.36 -23.70
N GLY A 143 -12.75 7.50 -24.54
CA GLY A 143 -13.91 6.67 -24.16
C GLY A 143 -13.54 5.43 -23.30
N SER A 144 -12.29 4.99 -23.36
CA SER A 144 -11.80 3.80 -22.65
C SER A 144 -11.13 4.11 -21.30
N VAL A 145 -10.82 5.38 -21.02
CA VAL A 145 -10.02 5.79 -19.84
C VAL A 145 -10.75 5.47 -18.53
N SER A 146 -12.06 5.69 -18.45
CA SER A 146 -12.83 5.39 -17.23
C SER A 146 -12.92 3.88 -16.97
N GLU A 147 -13.15 3.09 -18.01
CA GLU A 147 -13.22 1.63 -17.91
C GLU A 147 -11.84 1.04 -17.59
N THR A 148 -10.78 1.52 -18.22
CA THR A 148 -9.41 1.06 -18.00
C THR A 148 -8.86 1.48 -16.65
N ILE A 149 -9.21 2.67 -16.14
CA ILE A 149 -8.89 3.07 -14.76
C ILE A 149 -9.66 2.20 -13.78
N ASN A 150 -10.95 1.94 -13.99
CA ASN A 150 -11.69 1.00 -13.15
C ASN A 150 -11.05 -0.39 -13.17
N SER A 151 -10.57 -0.87 -14.31
CA SER A 151 -9.82 -2.12 -14.41
C SER A 151 -8.47 -2.06 -13.70
N LEU A 152 -7.74 -0.94 -13.78
CA LEU A 152 -6.45 -0.75 -13.12
C LEU A 152 -6.60 -0.66 -11.60
N THR A 153 -7.62 0.07 -11.13
CA THR A 153 -8.02 0.15 -9.72
C THR A 153 -8.41 -1.22 -9.22
N LYS A 154 -9.27 -1.96 -9.94
CA LYS A 154 -9.60 -3.36 -9.60
C LYS A 154 -8.37 -4.26 -9.51
N LEU A 155 -7.41 -4.09 -10.41
CA LEU A 155 -6.16 -4.86 -10.41
C LEU A 155 -5.29 -4.48 -9.21
N GLN A 156 -5.21 -3.18 -8.89
CA GLN A 156 -4.50 -2.70 -7.71
C GLN A 156 -5.16 -3.19 -6.42
N ASP A 157 -6.48 -3.10 -6.32
CA ASP A 157 -7.28 -3.60 -5.20
C ASP A 157 -7.11 -5.11 -5.05
N ALA A 158 -7.13 -5.87 -6.15
CA ALA A 158 -6.86 -7.32 -6.13
C ALA A 158 -5.42 -7.63 -5.67
N ARG A 159 -4.43 -6.82 -6.07
CA ARG A 159 -3.04 -6.99 -5.60
C ARG A 159 -2.89 -6.65 -4.13
N ILE A 160 -3.57 -5.60 -3.67
CA ILE A 160 -3.63 -5.23 -2.26
C ILE A 160 -4.29 -6.36 -1.49
N GLN A 161 -5.43 -6.88 -1.97
CA GLN A 161 -6.13 -8.00 -1.36
C GLN A 161 -5.25 -9.26 -1.28
N VAL A 162 -4.54 -9.62 -2.36
CA VAL A 162 -3.59 -10.74 -2.35
C VAL A 162 -2.40 -10.47 -1.43
N ALA A 163 -1.94 -9.23 -1.31
CA ALA A 163 -0.86 -8.86 -0.37
C ALA A 163 -1.34 -8.89 1.08
N TYR A 164 -2.58 -8.47 1.34
CA TYR A 164 -3.27 -8.59 2.63
C TYR A 164 -3.42 -10.06 2.97
N GLU A 165 -4.02 -10.87 2.09
CA GLU A 165 -4.12 -12.32 2.25
C GLU A 165 -2.74 -12.91 2.51
N LYS A 166 -1.71 -12.62 1.71
CA LYS A 166 -0.35 -13.12 1.96
C LYS A 166 0.25 -12.68 3.30
N LEU A 167 0.03 -11.44 3.72
CA LEU A 167 0.51 -10.88 4.98
C LEU A 167 -0.20 -11.52 6.18
N PHE A 168 -1.48 -11.87 6.03
CA PHE A 168 -2.31 -12.45 7.06
C PHE A 168 -2.42 -13.99 6.97
N THR A 169 -1.93 -14.62 5.89
CA THR A 169 -1.81 -16.09 5.76
C THR A 169 -0.54 -16.63 6.37
N ASP A 170 0.34 -15.79 6.92
CA ASP A 170 1.57 -16.27 7.56
C ASP A 170 1.24 -16.84 8.95
N THR A 171 0.98 -18.15 8.92
CA THR A 171 0.34 -18.99 9.94
C THR A 171 1.08 -19.09 11.28
N GLU A 172 2.36 -18.74 11.36
CA GLU A 172 3.11 -18.90 12.62
C GLU A 172 2.79 -17.79 13.63
N ILE A 173 2.63 -16.54 13.18
CA ILE A 173 2.37 -15.41 14.08
C ILE A 173 0.97 -15.53 14.68
N GLU A 174 -0.01 -15.95 13.89
CA GLU A 174 -1.38 -16.21 14.36
C GLU A 174 -1.41 -17.35 15.39
N GLN A 175 -0.67 -18.44 15.15
CA GLN A 175 -0.52 -19.52 16.12
C GLN A 175 0.05 -19.02 17.45
N TYR A 176 1.11 -18.20 17.43
CA TYR A 176 1.66 -17.62 18.65
C TYR A 176 0.72 -16.61 19.32
N LEU A 177 -0.06 -15.84 18.56
CA LEU A 177 -1.05 -14.91 19.13
C LEU A 177 -2.14 -15.64 19.93
N HIS A 178 -2.51 -16.85 19.52
CA HIS A 178 -3.53 -17.66 20.20
C HIS A 178 -2.96 -18.70 21.18
N MET A 179 -1.64 -18.90 21.21
CA MET A 179 -0.99 -19.88 22.06
C MET A 179 -1.09 -19.50 23.55
N ASP A 180 -1.65 -20.40 24.35
CA ASP A 180 -1.59 -20.37 25.82
C ASP A 180 -0.34 -21.14 26.27
N LEU A 181 0.69 -20.39 26.66
CA LEU A 181 1.97 -20.96 27.05
C LEU A 181 1.85 -21.85 28.29
N GLY A 182 0.96 -21.50 29.23
CA GLY A 182 0.73 -22.26 30.45
C GLY A 182 0.10 -23.62 30.21
N MET A 183 -0.76 -23.74 29.21
CA MET A 183 -1.32 -25.01 28.75
C MET A 183 -0.31 -25.83 27.95
N GLU A 184 0.49 -25.19 27.09
CA GLU A 184 1.50 -25.87 26.26
C GLU A 184 2.58 -26.55 27.10
N VAL A 185 3.01 -25.92 28.20
CA VAL A 185 4.04 -26.47 29.09
C VAL A 185 3.49 -27.22 30.30
N ASP A 186 2.16 -27.35 30.41
CA ASP A 186 1.45 -27.87 31.58
C ASP A 186 2.03 -27.33 32.90
N LEU A 187 1.86 -26.02 33.09
CA LEU A 187 2.33 -25.30 34.28
C LEU A 187 1.91 -25.98 35.59
N ASN A 188 0.73 -26.60 35.62
CA ASN A 188 0.22 -27.29 36.79
C ASN A 188 1.02 -28.56 37.10
N MET A 189 1.37 -29.34 36.07
CA MET A 189 2.25 -30.49 36.23
C MET A 189 3.66 -30.06 36.67
N ILE A 190 4.21 -28.98 36.12
CA ILE A 190 5.52 -28.44 36.55
C ILE A 190 5.48 -27.97 38.00
N LYS A 191 4.44 -27.25 38.43
CA LYS A 191 4.23 -26.85 39.84
C LYS A 191 4.23 -28.07 40.76
N LYS A 192 3.47 -29.09 40.38
CA LYS A 192 3.38 -30.34 41.14
C LYS A 192 4.74 -31.05 41.24
N MET A 193 5.45 -31.22 40.12
CA MET A 193 6.76 -31.86 40.12
C MET A 193 7.81 -31.06 40.90
N SER A 194 7.80 -29.73 40.77
CA SER A 194 8.71 -28.84 41.50
C SER A 194 8.49 -28.92 43.01
N THR A 195 7.22 -28.99 43.44
CA THR A 195 6.87 -29.13 44.87
C THR A 195 7.22 -30.51 45.42
N GLU A 196 6.88 -31.58 44.70
CA GLU A 196 7.25 -32.96 45.06
C GLU A 196 8.77 -33.12 45.16
N TYR A 197 9.52 -32.58 44.19
CA TYR A 197 10.97 -32.59 44.21
C TYR A 197 11.53 -31.82 45.41
N ALA A 198 10.98 -30.64 45.72
CA ALA A 198 11.41 -29.86 46.88
C ALA A 198 11.17 -30.60 48.21
N VAL A 199 10.05 -31.33 48.34
CA VAL A 199 9.75 -32.16 49.51
C VAL A 199 10.71 -33.35 49.60
N ALA A 200 10.86 -34.12 48.52
CA ALA A 200 11.76 -35.28 48.48
C ALA A 200 13.22 -34.89 48.76
N LYS A 201 13.67 -33.75 48.21
CA LYS A 201 15.00 -33.20 48.44
C LYS A 201 15.22 -32.83 49.91
N LYS A 202 14.25 -32.19 50.57
CA LYS A 202 14.32 -31.88 52.01
C LYS A 202 14.38 -33.16 52.85
N GLN A 203 13.53 -34.13 52.54
CA GLN A 203 13.47 -35.40 53.25
C GLN A 203 14.80 -36.17 53.14
N ALA A 204 15.37 -36.29 51.93
CA ALA A 204 16.64 -36.99 51.72
C ALA A 204 17.81 -36.33 52.46
N ILE A 205 17.83 -35.00 52.58
CA ILE A 205 18.87 -34.28 53.35
C ILE A 205 18.72 -34.53 54.85
N GLU A 206 17.49 -34.58 55.37
CA GLU A 206 17.26 -34.87 56.79
C GLU A 206 17.59 -36.33 57.14
N GLU A 207 17.22 -37.30 56.29
CA GLU A 207 17.61 -38.71 56.45
C GLU A 207 19.14 -38.90 56.41
N ALA A 208 19.83 -38.21 55.48
CA ALA A 208 21.29 -38.28 55.39
C ALA A 208 21.99 -37.66 56.62
N ARG A 209 21.38 -36.67 57.27
CA ARG A 209 21.89 -36.00 58.47
C ARG A 209 22.00 -36.93 59.68
N GLU A 210 21.17 -37.96 59.74
CA GLU A 210 21.23 -38.96 60.82
C GLU A 210 22.49 -39.83 60.76
N VAL A 211 23.06 -39.99 59.55
CA VAL A 211 24.18 -40.91 59.29
C VAL A 211 25.49 -40.17 59.01
N VAL A 212 25.45 -38.95 58.45
CA VAL A 212 26.62 -38.21 57.95
C VAL A 212 26.50 -36.70 58.23
N ASP A 213 27.63 -36.01 58.44
CA ASP A 213 27.65 -34.53 58.57
C ASP A 213 27.31 -33.84 57.24
N VAL A 214 26.15 -33.19 57.20
CA VAL A 214 25.58 -32.52 56.01
C VAL A 214 25.88 -31.01 55.94
N ARG A 215 26.75 -30.46 56.82
CA ARG A 215 27.11 -29.02 56.78
C ARG A 215 27.61 -28.56 55.40
N ASN A 216 28.39 -29.40 54.73
CA ASN A 216 28.96 -29.08 53.42
C ASN A 216 27.91 -29.01 52.30
N ILE A 217 26.72 -29.61 52.47
CA ILE A 217 25.65 -29.63 51.46
C ILE A 217 24.48 -28.72 51.81
N LYS A 218 24.58 -27.90 52.87
CA LYS A 218 23.51 -26.98 53.29
C LYS A 218 23.07 -26.03 52.18
N HIS A 219 24.02 -25.58 51.36
CA HIS A 219 23.77 -24.76 50.16
C HIS A 219 22.91 -25.47 49.11
N ILE A 220 22.89 -26.80 49.08
CA ILE A 220 22.02 -27.58 48.17
C ILE A 220 20.56 -27.47 48.62
N SER A 221 20.28 -27.30 49.91
CA SER A 221 18.92 -27.09 50.43
C SER A 221 18.34 -25.70 50.13
N GLU A 222 19.21 -24.71 49.87
CA GLU A 222 18.84 -23.32 49.67
C GLU A 222 18.60 -23.08 48.17
N ASN A 223 17.45 -23.54 47.65
CA ASN A 223 17.01 -23.09 46.33
C ASN A 223 16.52 -21.64 46.46
N THR A 224 17.22 -20.70 45.83
CA THR A 224 16.85 -19.28 45.79
C THR A 224 15.62 -19.01 44.92
N GLU A 225 15.34 -19.86 43.94
CA GLU A 225 14.20 -19.75 43.03
C GLU A 225 13.82 -21.15 42.53
N SER A 226 12.54 -21.50 42.56
CA SER A 226 12.09 -22.81 42.05
C SER A 226 11.87 -22.77 40.54
N LEU A 227 12.02 -23.92 39.85
CA LEU A 227 11.75 -24.00 38.41
C LEU A 227 10.31 -23.55 38.09
N SER A 228 9.36 -23.88 38.98
CA SER A 228 7.97 -23.42 38.89
C SER A 228 7.85 -21.90 38.88
N GLU A 229 8.54 -21.21 39.79
CA GLU A 229 8.53 -19.74 39.86
C GLU A 229 9.12 -19.10 38.60
N ILE A 230 10.15 -19.71 38.00
CA ILE A 230 10.76 -19.23 36.76
C ILE A 230 9.77 -19.36 35.60
N VAL A 231 9.12 -20.52 35.45
CA VAL A 231 8.16 -20.77 34.35
C VAL A 231 6.91 -19.90 34.51
N GLU A 232 6.43 -19.68 35.73
CA GLU A 232 5.32 -18.75 36.02
C GLU A 232 5.64 -17.32 35.58
N LYS A 233 6.84 -16.81 35.90
CA LYS A 233 7.26 -15.47 35.46
C LYS A 233 7.34 -15.35 33.94
N ILE A 234 7.73 -16.41 33.25
CA ILE A 234 7.79 -16.44 31.78
C ILE A 234 6.37 -16.39 31.20
N ASP A 235 5.44 -17.17 31.74
CA ASP A 235 4.03 -17.17 31.33
C ASP A 235 3.33 -15.82 31.58
N GLU A 236 3.54 -15.22 32.75
CA GLU A 236 3.04 -13.87 33.04
C GLU A 236 3.59 -12.82 32.08
N ASN A 237 4.90 -12.87 31.79
CA ASN A 237 5.53 -11.94 30.86
C ASN A 237 5.03 -12.15 29.42
N TRP A 238 4.81 -13.40 29.00
CA TRP A 238 4.20 -13.73 27.70
C TRP A 238 2.81 -13.11 27.57
N ASN A 239 1.96 -13.32 28.57
CA ASN A 239 0.61 -12.78 28.62
C ASN A 239 0.60 -11.24 28.59
N ASN A 240 1.50 -10.60 29.34
CA ASN A 240 1.63 -9.14 29.35
C ASN A 240 2.07 -8.57 27.99
N GLN A 241 3.01 -9.22 27.30
CA GLN A 241 3.47 -8.79 25.98
C GLN A 241 2.38 -8.96 24.92
N ARG A 242 1.64 -10.07 24.98
CA ARG A 242 0.50 -10.35 24.11
C ARG A 242 -0.61 -9.32 24.29
N GLU A 243 -0.99 -9.00 25.52
CA GLU A 243 -1.99 -7.96 25.81
C GLU A 243 -1.53 -6.58 25.30
N ALA A 244 -0.27 -6.21 25.53
CA ALA A 244 0.29 -4.95 25.03
C ALA A 244 0.28 -4.87 23.49
N PHE A 245 0.51 -5.99 22.81
CA PHE A 245 0.41 -6.07 21.36
C PHE A 245 -1.03 -5.84 20.88
N TYR A 246 -2.02 -6.47 21.51
CA TYR A 246 -3.43 -6.28 21.16
C TYR A 246 -3.90 -4.84 21.36
N GLN A 247 -3.54 -4.21 22.47
CA GLN A 247 -3.89 -2.80 22.76
C GLN A 247 -3.28 -1.83 21.75
N ARG A 248 -2.06 -2.11 21.27
CA ARG A 248 -1.37 -1.25 20.30
C ARG A 248 -1.87 -1.40 18.87
N THR A 249 -2.33 -2.59 18.50
CA THR A 249 -2.77 -2.92 17.14
C THR A 249 -4.27 -2.76 16.93
N GLY A 250 -5.07 -2.66 18.00
CA GLY A 250 -6.52 -2.56 17.91
C GLY A 250 -7.22 -3.89 17.52
N MET A 251 -6.48 -5.01 17.51
CA MET A 251 -7.02 -6.33 17.15
C MET A 251 -8.05 -6.87 18.15
N ASN A 252 -8.15 -6.30 19.36
CA ASN A 252 -9.16 -6.65 20.36
C ASN A 252 -10.62 -6.48 19.88
N GLN A 253 -10.89 -5.60 18.91
CA GLN A 253 -12.25 -5.44 18.38
C GLN A 253 -12.70 -6.59 17.48
N LYS A 254 -11.78 -7.22 16.74
CA LYS A 254 -12.13 -8.34 15.85
C LYS A 254 -12.48 -9.62 16.60
N LEU A 255 -11.74 -9.94 17.66
CA LEU A 255 -11.99 -11.13 18.48
C LEU A 255 -13.32 -11.04 19.23
N ALA A 256 -13.67 -9.87 19.76
CA ALA A 256 -14.98 -9.66 20.41
C ALA A 256 -16.16 -9.76 19.42
N GLU A 257 -15.97 -9.35 18.16
CA GLU A 257 -16.97 -9.49 17.11
C GLU A 257 -17.06 -10.95 16.60
N GLU A 258 -15.94 -11.67 16.48
CA GLU A 258 -15.91 -13.08 16.06
C GLU A 258 -16.45 -14.04 17.14
N GLU A 259 -16.19 -13.79 18.42
CA GLU A 259 -16.79 -14.54 19.53
C GLU A 259 -18.30 -14.27 19.64
N GLN A 260 -18.74 -13.02 19.44
CA GLN A 260 -20.17 -12.67 19.39
C GLN A 260 -20.89 -13.24 18.16
N LEU A 261 -20.23 -13.36 17.01
CA LEU A 261 -20.77 -14.00 15.82
C LEU A 261 -20.91 -15.52 16.02
N GLN A 262 -19.93 -16.18 16.65
CA GLN A 262 -20.02 -17.61 16.96
C GLN A 262 -21.06 -17.93 18.05
N GLU A 263 -21.27 -17.06 19.04
CA GLU A 263 -22.36 -17.21 20.02
C GLU A 263 -23.74 -17.02 19.37
N ASN A 264 -23.91 -16.01 18.51
CA ASN A 264 -25.17 -15.79 17.80
C ASN A 264 -25.50 -16.92 16.81
N GLU A 265 -24.51 -17.52 16.15
CA GLU A 265 -24.73 -18.70 15.28
C GLU A 265 -25.10 -19.97 16.07
N ARG A 266 -24.58 -20.12 17.30
CA ARG A 266 -24.99 -21.23 18.19
C ARG A 266 -26.40 -21.02 18.74
N GLU A 267 -26.77 -19.80 19.15
CA GLU A 267 -28.13 -19.49 19.62
C GLU A 267 -29.17 -19.64 18.51
N ASN A 268 -28.87 -19.21 17.28
CA ASN A 268 -29.77 -19.37 16.14
C ASN A 268 -29.96 -20.85 15.74
N ASN A 269 -28.92 -21.68 15.81
CA ASN A 269 -29.05 -23.12 15.55
C ASN A 269 -29.92 -23.83 16.61
N VAL A 270 -29.81 -23.44 17.89
CA VAL A 270 -30.66 -23.98 18.97
C VAL A 270 -32.12 -23.53 18.80
N ALA A 271 -32.35 -22.28 18.36
CA ALA A 271 -33.69 -21.78 18.05
C ALA A 271 -34.34 -22.51 16.86
N ASP A 272 -33.56 -22.82 15.82
CA ASP A 272 -34.02 -23.58 14.64
C ASP A 272 -34.31 -25.06 14.97
N GLU A 273 -33.52 -25.70 15.84
CA GLU A 273 -33.82 -27.06 16.32
C GLU A 273 -35.11 -27.11 17.15
N VAL A 274 -35.35 -26.10 18.00
CA VAL A 274 -36.59 -26.01 18.81
C VAL A 274 -37.81 -25.76 17.93
N LEU A 275 -37.69 -24.94 16.88
CA LEU A 275 -38.76 -24.72 15.90
C LEU A 275 -39.05 -25.98 15.09
N GLN A 276 -38.03 -26.75 14.66
CA GLN A 276 -38.24 -28.02 13.95
C GLN A 276 -38.98 -29.07 14.80
N LEU A 277 -38.75 -29.11 16.11
CA LEU A 277 -39.43 -30.04 17.01
C LEU A 277 -40.90 -29.64 17.27
N LEU A 278 -41.24 -28.36 17.20
CA LEU A 278 -42.62 -27.87 17.41
C LEU A 278 -43.53 -28.08 16.19
N TYR A 279 -42.97 -28.22 14.98
CA TYR A 279 -43.74 -28.41 13.74
C TYR A 279 -43.81 -29.88 13.25
N GLN A 280 -43.29 -30.85 14.00
CA GLN A 280 -43.37 -32.27 13.65
C GLN A 280 -44.56 -33.02 14.25
N HIS A 281 -45.45 -32.32 14.96
CA HIS A 281 -46.70 -32.89 15.46
C HIS A 281 -47.90 -32.02 15.10
N ASP A 282 -48.28 -32.06 13.82
CA ASP A 282 -49.66 -31.92 13.35
C ASP A 282 -49.83 -32.67 12.01
#